data_AF-A0A2P2ID49-F1
#
_entry.id   AF-A0A2P2ID49-F1
#
_cell.length_a   1.000
_cell.length_b   1.000
_cell.length_c   1.000
_cell.angle_alpha   90.00
_cell.angle_beta   90.00
_cell.angle_gamma   90.00
#
_symmetry.space_group_name_H-M   'P 1'
#
loop_
_entity.id
_entity.type
_entity.pdbx_description
1 polymer ?
#
loop_
_entity_poly.entity_id
_entity_poly.type
_entity_poly.pdbx_seq_one_letter_code
_entity_poly.pdbx_strand_id
1 'polypeptide(L)'
;AFIYKSDTPEELIAKAVEMADAARKGGFLALEEAEISNAFMQKGVDMLVDGHDADVVRASLSSDIRLTAARHEVGAGIFKQFGDVAPAMGMIGTLIGLVAMLSNMDDPKSIGPAMAVALLTTLYGAMIANMVCLPICDKLKLR
;
A
#
# COMPACT_ATOMS: atom_id res chain seq x y z
N ALA A 1 7.85 -3.96 -0.14
CA ALA A 1 7.08 -2.98 -0.95
C ALA A 1 7.40 -3.05 -2.45
N PHE A 2 8.66 -3.26 -2.87
CA PHE A 2 9.07 -3.26 -4.29
C PHE A 2 9.16 -4.64 -4.98
N ILE A 3 8.94 -5.74 -4.25
CA ILE A 3 9.23 -7.10 -4.73
C ILE A 3 8.00 -7.98 -4.51
N TYR A 4 6.90 -7.67 -5.18
CA TYR A 4 5.82 -8.66 -5.30
C TYR A 4 5.18 -8.50 -6.65
N LYS A 5 5.40 -9.51 -7.48
CA LYS A 5 4.83 -9.67 -8.81
C LYS A 5 3.46 -10.32 -8.61
N SER A 6 2.40 -9.65 -9.04
CA SER A 6 1.08 -10.27 -9.08
C SER A 6 1.11 -11.42 -10.08
N ASP A 7 0.45 -12.54 -9.76
CA ASP A 7 0.25 -13.62 -10.71
C ASP A 7 -0.50 -13.09 -11.94
N THR A 8 -0.17 -13.60 -13.13
CA THR A 8 -0.86 -13.21 -14.35
C THR A 8 -2.28 -13.77 -14.34
N PRO A 9 -3.31 -12.97 -14.69
CA PRO A 9 -4.68 -13.45 -14.72
C PRO A 9 -4.87 -14.68 -15.61
N GLU A 10 -4.12 -14.77 -16.71
CA GLU A 10 -4.18 -15.86 -17.67
C GLU A 10 -3.72 -17.20 -17.06
N GLU A 11 -2.64 -17.20 -16.27
CA GLU A 11 -2.15 -18.39 -15.57
C GLU A 11 -3.15 -18.85 -14.50
N LEU A 12 -3.76 -17.92 -13.77
CA LEU A 12 -4.79 -18.25 -12.76
C LEU A 12 -6.05 -18.85 -13.39
N ILE A 13 -6.49 -18.35 -14.54
CA ILE A 13 -7.65 -18.89 -15.27
C ILE A 13 -7.35 -20.31 -15.75
N ALA A 14 -6.19 -20.53 -16.38
CA ALA A 14 -5.79 -21.86 -16.85
C ALA A 14 -5.77 -22.88 -15.70
N LYS A 15 -5.17 -22.48 -14.56
CA LYS A 15 -5.08 -23.33 -13.37
C LYS A 15 -6.45 -23.59 -12.73
N ALA A 16 -7.35 -22.60 -12.72
CA ALA A 16 -8.72 -22.80 -12.24
C ALA A 16 -9.51 -23.80 -13.10
N VAL A 17 -9.35 -23.76 -14.43
CA VAL A 17 -9.99 -24.71 -15.35
C VAL A 17 -9.42 -26.12 -15.15
N GLU A 18 -8.10 -26.25 -15.03
CA GLU A 18 -7.43 -27.54 -14.77
C GLU A 18 -7.95 -28.19 -13.47
N MET A 19 -8.06 -27.41 -12.39
CA MET A 19 -8.61 -27.90 -11.12
C MET A 19 -10.09 -28.27 -11.23
N ALA A 20 -10.89 -27.53 -12.01
CA ALA A 20 -12.29 -27.87 -12.22
C ALA A 20 -12.44 -29.21 -12.96
N ASP A 21 -11.58 -29.47 -13.96
CA ASP A 21 -11.56 -30.76 -14.67
C ASP A 21 -11.08 -31.91 -13.77
N ALA A 22 -10.08 -31.67 -12.91
CA ALA A 22 -9.62 -32.64 -11.92
C ALA A 22 -10.71 -32.99 -10.91
N ALA A 23 -11.39 -31.98 -10.35
CA ALA A 23 -12.50 -32.15 -9.42
C ALA A 23 -13.67 -32.93 -10.04
N ARG A 24 -13.93 -32.72 -11.34
CA ARG A 24 -15.00 -33.43 -12.05
C ARG A 24 -14.70 -34.91 -12.28
N LYS A 25 -13.42 -35.28 -12.47
CA LYS A 25 -12.99 -36.66 -12.73
C LYS A 25 -12.74 -37.45 -11.44
N GLY A 26 -12.13 -36.82 -10.44
CA GLY A 26 -11.66 -37.47 -9.21
C GLY A 26 -12.33 -37.01 -7.91
N GLY A 27 -13.31 -36.10 -7.98
CA GLY A 27 -13.96 -35.53 -6.80
C GLY A 27 -13.04 -34.58 -6.01
N PHE A 28 -13.42 -34.26 -4.77
CA PHE A 28 -12.68 -33.31 -3.94
C PHE A 28 -11.30 -33.83 -3.51
N LEU A 29 -11.10 -35.15 -3.33
CA LEU A 29 -9.78 -35.70 -3.00
C LEU A 29 -8.72 -35.44 -4.09
N ALA A 30 -9.13 -35.37 -5.36
CA ALA A 30 -8.21 -35.07 -6.45
C ALA A 30 -7.70 -33.63 -6.44
N LEU A 31 -8.35 -32.73 -5.67
CA LEU A 31 -7.88 -31.36 -5.48
C LEU A 31 -6.79 -31.25 -4.40
N GLU A 32 -6.68 -32.22 -3.49
CA GLU A 32 -5.67 -32.26 -2.43
C GLU A 32 -4.26 -32.57 -2.99
N GLU A 33 -4.19 -33.36 -4.07
CA GLU A 33 -2.94 -33.70 -4.76
C GLU A 33 -2.46 -32.59 -5.71
N ALA A 34 -3.28 -31.56 -5.97
CA ALA A 34 -2.95 -30.49 -6.90
C ALA A 34 -2.04 -29.43 -6.24
N GLU A 35 -0.85 -29.21 -6.81
CA GLU A 35 0.09 -28.22 -6.30
C GLU A 35 -0.36 -26.79 -6.63
N ILE A 36 -0.94 -26.10 -5.66
CA ILE A 36 -1.44 -24.72 -5.82
C ILE A 36 -0.34 -23.73 -5.39
N SER A 37 0.10 -22.90 -6.33
CA SER A 37 1.15 -21.90 -6.10
C SER A 37 0.65 -20.66 -5.34
N ASN A 38 -0.64 -20.34 -5.47
CA ASN A 38 -1.24 -19.17 -4.84
C ASN A 38 -1.93 -19.55 -3.53
N ALA A 39 -1.40 -19.04 -2.41
CA ALA A 39 -1.91 -19.34 -1.06
C ALA A 39 -3.40 -18.98 -0.85
N PHE A 40 -3.95 -18.00 -1.57
CA PHE A 40 -5.37 -17.66 -1.50
C PHE A 40 -6.24 -18.72 -2.18
N MET A 41 -5.83 -19.23 -3.34
CA MET A 41 -6.52 -20.35 -4.01
C MET A 41 -6.43 -21.62 -3.18
N GLN A 42 -5.27 -21.90 -2.59
CA GLN A 42 -5.07 -23.09 -1.77
C GLN A 42 -6.02 -23.11 -0.58
N LYS A 43 -6.11 -22.00 0.17
CA LYS A 43 -7.06 -21.86 1.29
C LYS A 43 -8.51 -22.12 0.88
N GLY A 44 -8.91 -21.70 -0.33
CA GLY A 44 -10.24 -21.95 -0.87
C GLY A 44 -10.48 -23.43 -1.19
N VAL A 45 -9.47 -24.11 -1.74
CA VAL A 45 -9.52 -25.54 -2.06
C VAL A 45 -9.54 -26.38 -0.78
N ASP A 46 -8.71 -26.06 0.22
CA ASP A 46 -8.68 -26.76 1.51
C ASP A 46 -10.06 -26.74 2.18
N MET A 47 -10.74 -25.58 2.20
CA MET A 47 -12.09 -25.48 2.78
C MET A 47 -13.13 -26.33 2.01
N LEU A 48 -12.96 -26.51 0.69
CA LEU A 48 -13.82 -27.37 -0.12
C LEU A 48 -13.54 -28.85 0.12
N VAL A 49 -12.27 -29.24 0.29
CA VAL A 49 -11.85 -30.61 0.64
C VAL A 49 -12.37 -30.99 2.02
N ASP A 50 -12.34 -30.05 2.97
CA ASP A 50 -12.91 -30.20 4.32
C ASP A 50 -14.45 -30.32 4.33
N GLY A 51 -15.11 -30.17 3.19
CA GLY A 51 -16.56 -30.34 3.04
C GLY A 51 -17.41 -29.16 3.47
N HIS A 52 -16.85 -27.94 3.52
CA HIS A 52 -17.65 -26.75 3.80
C HIS A 52 -18.57 -26.40 2.63
N ASP A 53 -19.77 -25.88 2.95
CA ASP A 53 -20.71 -25.40 1.94
C ASP A 53 -20.10 -24.28 1.09
N ALA A 54 -20.42 -24.28 -0.21
CA ALA A 54 -19.91 -23.29 -1.16
C ALA A 54 -20.23 -21.84 -0.76
N ASP A 55 -21.36 -21.60 -0.08
CA ASP A 55 -21.74 -20.28 0.42
C ASP A 55 -20.84 -19.82 1.57
N VAL A 56 -20.44 -20.72 2.46
CA VAL A 56 -19.52 -20.44 3.57
C VAL A 56 -18.12 -20.15 3.04
N VAL A 57 -17.64 -20.95 2.09
CA VAL A 57 -16.36 -20.74 1.41
C VAL A 57 -16.33 -19.39 0.70
N ARG A 58 -17.39 -19.07 -0.07
CA ARG A 58 -17.53 -17.78 -0.74
C ARG A 58 -17.53 -16.61 0.25
N ALA A 59 -18.28 -16.72 1.35
CA ALA A 59 -18.36 -15.68 2.36
C ALA A 59 -17.00 -15.45 3.05
N SER A 60 -16.30 -16.54 3.39
CA SER A 60 -14.98 -16.51 4.01
C SER A 60 -13.94 -15.84 3.09
N LEU A 61 -13.81 -16.32 1.85
CA LEU A 61 -12.88 -15.76 0.86
C LEU A 61 -13.20 -14.29 0.53
N SER A 62 -14.49 -13.94 0.42
CA SER A 62 -14.90 -12.55 0.19
C SER A 62 -14.55 -11.64 1.39
N SER A 63 -14.69 -12.17 2.61
CA SER A 63 -14.28 -11.44 3.82
C SER A 63 -12.76 -11.24 3.85
N ASP A 64 -11.97 -12.25 3.51
CA ASP A 64 -10.51 -12.14 3.43
C ASP A 64 -10.04 -11.12 2.38
N ILE A 65 -10.68 -11.10 1.21
CA ILE A 65 -10.43 -10.07 0.18
C ILE A 65 -10.71 -8.68 0.76
N ARG A 66 -11.85 -8.51 1.43
CA ARG A 66 -12.24 -7.22 2.04
C ARG A 66 -11.26 -6.78 3.12
N LEU A 67 -10.84 -7.69 4.00
CA LEU A 67 -9.87 -7.38 5.06
C LEU A 67 -8.50 -7.03 4.48
N THR A 68 -8.10 -7.72 3.42
CA THR A 68 -6.86 -7.42 2.70
C THR A 68 -6.91 -6.04 2.05
N ALA A 69 -8.01 -5.72 1.36
CA ALA A 69 -8.24 -4.40 0.77
C ALA A 69 -8.26 -3.29 1.85
N ALA A 70 -8.96 -3.51 2.96
CA ALA A 70 -8.99 -2.56 4.08
C ALA A 70 -7.59 -2.30 4.67
N ARG A 71 -6.76 -3.35 4.81
CA ARG A 71 -5.37 -3.20 5.27
C ARG A 71 -4.54 -2.38 4.27
N HIS A 72 -4.72 -2.60 2.97
CA HIS A 72 -4.04 -1.81 1.94
C HIS A 72 -4.50 -0.35 1.94
N GLU A 73 -5.79 -0.10 2.13
CA GLU A 73 -6.37 1.23 2.25
C GLU A 73 -5.82 1.99 3.46
N VAL A 74 -5.71 1.35 4.62
CA VAL A 74 -5.05 1.94 5.80
C VAL A 74 -3.60 2.30 5.50
N GLY A 75 -2.86 1.39 4.86
CA GLY A 75 -1.47 1.64 4.45
C GLY A 75 -1.35 2.86 3.52
N ALA A 76 -2.20 2.94 2.49
CA ALA A 76 -2.25 4.08 1.58
C ALA A 76 -2.67 5.38 2.29
N GLY A 77 -3.62 5.28 3.23
CA GLY A 77 -4.13 6.39 4.02
C GLY A 77 -3.05 7.07 4.86
N ILE A 78 -2.14 6.29 5.46
CA ILE A 78 -1.00 6.82 6.22
C ILE A 78 -0.10 7.66 5.30
N PHE A 79 0.30 7.15 4.13
CA PHE A 79 1.14 7.91 3.20
C PHE A 79 0.45 9.16 2.65
N LYS A 80 -0.87 9.11 2.47
CA LYS A 80 -1.67 10.29 2.12
C LYS A 80 -1.58 11.36 3.21
N GLN A 81 -1.83 10.99 4.46
CA GLN A 81 -1.75 11.91 5.60
C GLN A 81 -0.35 12.51 5.75
N PHE A 82 0.71 11.71 5.58
CA PHE A 82 2.08 12.22 5.57
C PHE A 82 2.33 13.19 4.40
N GLY A 83 1.81 12.91 3.21
CA GLY A 83 1.87 13.82 2.06
C GLY A 83 1.15 15.14 2.30
N ASP A 84 0.01 15.12 2.99
CA ASP A 84 -0.77 16.32 3.31
C ASP A 84 -0.13 17.15 4.44
N VAL A 85 0.52 16.50 5.43
CA VAL A 85 1.15 17.16 6.59
C VAL A 85 2.56 17.70 6.26
N ALA A 86 3.30 17.06 5.36
CA ALA A 86 4.68 17.45 5.04
C ALA A 86 4.84 18.92 4.56
N PRO A 87 3.98 19.47 3.69
CA PRO A 87 4.04 20.89 3.29
C PRO A 87 3.66 21.82 4.45
N ALA A 88 2.71 21.42 5.29
CA ALA A 88 2.33 22.19 6.48
C ALA A 88 3.49 22.30 7.47
N MET A 89 4.27 21.23 7.67
CA MET A 89 5.51 21.29 8.45
C MET A 89 6.57 22.19 7.82
N GLY A 90 6.67 22.23 6.49
CA GLY A 90 7.52 23.17 5.76
C GLY A 90 7.16 24.64 6.04
N MET A 91 5.86 24.96 6.10
CA MET A 91 5.38 26.30 6.48
C MET A 91 5.67 26.64 7.95
N ILE A 92 5.70 25.66 8.86
CA ILE A 92 6.14 25.92 10.24
C ILE A 92 7.65 26.25 10.26
N GLY A 93 8.44 25.58 9.43
CA GLY A 93 9.87 25.87 9.25
C GLY A 93 10.14 27.30 8.76
N THR A 94 9.30 27.86 7.88
CA THR A 94 9.44 29.26 7.46
C THR A 94 9.17 30.24 8.59
N LEU A 95 8.17 29.96 9.43
CA LEU A 95 7.88 30.79 10.60
C LEU A 95 9.06 30.78 11.58
N ILE A 96 9.68 29.62 11.81
CA ILE A 96 10.89 29.52 12.66
C ILE A 96 12.04 30.34 12.06
N GLY A 97 12.27 30.25 10.75
CA GLY A 97 13.32 31.02 10.07
C GLY A 97 13.07 32.53 10.10
N LEU A 98 11.81 32.97 9.97
CA LEU A 98 11.43 34.38 10.10
C LEU A 98 11.63 34.90 11.53
N VAL A 99 11.30 34.12 12.56
CA VAL A 99 11.56 34.48 13.96
C VAL A 99 13.08 34.61 14.21
N ALA A 100 13.87 33.67 13.68
CA ALA A 100 15.33 33.72 13.80
C ALA A 100 15.95 34.93 13.07
N MET A 101 15.38 35.31 11.91
CA MET A 101 15.80 36.49 11.17
C MET A 101 15.50 37.79 11.95
N LEU A 102 14.29 37.91 12.51
CA LEU A 102 13.89 39.07 13.31
C LEU A 102 14.70 39.18 14.61
N SER A 103 15.15 38.06 15.17
CA SER A 103 15.97 38.04 16.39
C SER A 103 17.40 38.52 16.21
N ASN A 104 17.94 38.55 14.98
CA ASN A 104 19.33 38.94 14.69
C ASN A 104 19.40 40.10 13.69
N MET A 105 18.42 41.01 13.74
CA MET A 105 18.30 42.09 12.77
C MET A 105 19.49 43.08 12.79
N ASP A 106 20.27 43.09 13.87
CA ASP A 106 21.42 43.98 14.06
C ASP A 106 22.69 43.53 13.31
N ASP A 107 22.78 42.27 12.85
CA ASP A 107 23.90 41.76 12.05
C ASP A 107 23.44 41.29 10.65
N PRO A 108 23.68 42.09 9.58
CA PRO A 108 23.32 41.73 8.21
C PRO A 108 23.92 40.40 7.72
N LYS A 109 25.04 39.94 8.28
CA LYS A 109 25.66 38.65 7.89
C LYS A 109 24.85 37.45 8.38
N SER A 110 24.08 37.61 9.46
CA SER A 110 23.29 36.54 10.06
C SER A 110 21.92 36.32 9.38
N ILE A 111 21.45 37.31 8.60
CA ILE A 111 20.17 37.27 7.88
C ILE A 111 20.16 36.23 6.76
N GLY A 112 21.26 36.13 5.99
CA GLY A 112 21.38 35.18 4.88
C GLY A 112 21.17 33.72 5.29
N PRO A 113 21.88 33.22 6.33
CA PRO A 113 21.67 31.88 6.86
C PRO A 113 20.24 31.60 7.36
N ALA A 114 19.62 32.54 8.08
CA ALA A 114 18.26 32.37 8.61
C ALA A 114 17.21 32.26 7.48
N MET A 115 17.36 33.08 6.43
CA MET A 115 16.51 33.02 5.24
C MET A 115 16.69 31.71 4.46
N ALA A 116 17.92 31.21 4.35
CA ALA A 116 18.19 29.92 3.69
C ALA A 116 17.48 28.75 4.39
N VAL A 117 17.46 28.73 5.73
CA VAL A 117 16.74 27.70 6.51
C VAL A 117 15.23 27.75 6.25
N ALA A 118 14.64 28.95 6.20
CA ALA A 118 13.22 29.11 5.88
C ALA A 118 12.86 28.55 4.49
N LEU A 119 13.67 28.83 3.48
CA LEU A 119 13.42 28.36 2.12
C LEU A 119 13.66 26.85 1.97
N LEU A 120 14.72 26.32 2.58
CA LEU A 120 15.05 24.90 2.54
C LEU A 120 13.99 24.05 3.23
N THR A 121 13.44 24.49 4.37
CA THR A 121 12.37 23.75 5.06
C THR A 121 11.10 23.63 4.22
N THR A 122 10.74 24.68 3.46
CA THR A 122 9.63 24.62 2.49
C THR A 122 9.93 23.69 1.33
N LEU A 123 11.15 23.76 0.78
CA LEU A 123 11.59 22.91 -0.31
C LEU A 123 11.54 21.43 0.09
N TYR A 124 12.11 21.07 1.25
CA TYR A 124 12.11 19.69 1.73
C TYR A 124 10.71 19.19 2.08
N GLY A 125 9.86 20.02 2.69
CA GLY A 125 8.45 19.67 2.93
C GLY A 125 7.68 19.38 1.66
N ALA A 126 7.83 20.22 0.63
CA ALA A 126 7.19 20.04 -0.67
C ALA A 126 7.74 18.83 -1.46
N MET A 127 9.06 18.58 -1.39
CA MET A 127 9.68 17.42 -2.04
C MET A 127 9.22 16.10 -1.39
N ILE A 128 9.21 16.01 -0.06
CA ILE A 128 8.78 14.79 0.63
C ILE A 128 7.30 14.50 0.31
N ALA A 129 6.46 15.52 0.31
CA ALA A 129 5.04 15.39 -0.03
C ALA A 129 4.84 14.87 -1.46
N ASN A 130 5.35 15.60 -2.45
CA ASN A 130 5.01 15.39 -3.85
C ASN A 130 5.87 14.34 -4.55
N MET A 131 7.13 14.17 -4.14
CA MET A 131 8.07 13.27 -4.80
C MET A 131 8.11 11.88 -4.15
N VAL A 132 7.69 11.76 -2.89
CA VAL A 132 7.78 10.50 -2.13
C VAL A 132 6.42 10.03 -1.64
N CYS A 133 5.75 10.79 -0.79
CA CYS A 133 4.54 10.31 -0.08
C CYS A 133 3.34 10.11 -1.02
N LEU A 134 3.01 11.10 -1.85
CA LEU A 134 1.90 11.02 -2.79
C LEU A 134 2.07 9.92 -3.85
N PRO A 135 3.20 9.78 -4.56
CA PRO A 135 3.35 8.70 -5.54
C PRO A 135 3.37 7.30 -4.91
N ILE A 136 3.86 7.17 -3.68
CA ILE A 136 3.76 5.91 -2.92
C ILE A 136 2.30 5.62 -2.55
N CYS A 137 1.55 6.63 -2.12
CA CYS A 137 0.12 6.50 -1.83
C CYS A 137 -0.67 6.06 -3.07
N ASP A 138 -0.47 6.74 -4.20
CA ASP A 138 -1.17 6.42 -5.44
C ASP A 138 -0.82 5.01 -5.93
N LYS A 139 0.45 4.60 -5.79
CA LYS A 139 0.87 3.23 -6.12
C LYS A 139 0.32 2.16 -5.18
N LEU A 140 0.11 2.50 -3.91
CA LEU A 140 -0.54 1.61 -2.94
C LEU A 140 -2.05 1.50 -3.16
N LYS A 141 -2.70 2.52 -3.72
CA LYS A 141 -4.13 2.48 -4.10
C LYS A 141 -4.38 1.78 -5.42
N LEU A 142 -3.43 1.85 -6.35
CA LEU A 142 -3.52 1.18 -7.64
C LEU A 142 -3.41 -0.35 -7.52
N ARG A 143 -3.10 -0.85 -6.32
CA ARG A 143 -2.89 -2.25 -6.00
C ARG A 143 -3.88 -2.70 -4.94
#